data_AF-A0A1Q5KEF6-F1
#
_entry.id   AF-A0A1Q5KEF6-F1
#
_cell.length_a   1.000
_cell.length_b   1.000
_cell.length_c   1.000
_cell.angle_alpha   90.00
_cell.angle_beta   90.00
_cell.angle_gamma   90.00
#
_symmetry.space_group_name_H-M   'P 1'
#
loop_
_entity.id
_entity.type
_entity.pdbx_description
1 polymer ?
#
loop_
_entity_poly.entity_id
_entity_poly.type
_entity_poly.pdbx_seq_one_letter_code
_entity_poly.pdbx_strand_id
1 'polypeptide(L)' 'MSDEDYCTIVDATKPPRADGPPYAECVLCQKPTEYPESYRGITLCPVCEWQEAQRTACSG' A
#
# COMPACT_ATOMS: atom_id res chain seq x y z
N MET A 1 4.62 26.57 -21.52
CA MET A 1 5.47 25.80 -20.60
C MET A 1 4.59 24.66 -20.14
N SER A 2 4.81 23.47 -20.73
CA SER A 2 3.85 22.37 -20.67
C SER A 2 3.96 21.61 -19.35
N ASP A 3 2.83 21.52 -18.65
CA ASP A 3 2.64 20.77 -17.40
C ASP A 3 2.46 19.26 -17.66
N GLU A 4 2.52 18.83 -18.93
CA GLU A 4 2.31 17.45 -19.37
C GLU A 4 3.38 16.43 -18.93
N ASP A 5 4.48 16.89 -18.32
CA ASP A 5 5.61 16.02 -17.94
C ASP A 5 5.69 15.72 -16.42
N TYR A 6 4.81 16.31 -15.60
CA TYR A 6 4.83 16.05 -14.16
C TYR A 6 4.09 14.73 -13.84
N CYS A 7 4.88 13.65 -13.84
CA CYS A 7 4.54 12.26 -13.46
C CYS A 7 4.03 11.34 -14.58
N THR A 8 4.77 11.20 -15.68
CA THR A 8 4.63 10.08 -16.64
C THR A 8 5.14 8.73 -16.10
N ILE A 9 4.74 8.36 -14.87
CA ILE A 9 4.81 6.98 -14.36
C ILE A 9 3.55 6.17 -14.77
N VAL A 10 2.79 6.69 -15.74
CA VAL A 10 1.54 6.07 -16.23
C VAL A 10 1.76 4.63 -16.75
N ASP A 11 3.01 4.29 -17.11
CA ASP A 11 3.39 2.99 -17.66
C ASP A 11 4.26 2.12 -16.74
N ALA A 12 4.38 2.46 -15.44
CA ALA A 12 4.93 1.49 -14.50
C ALA A 12 3.95 0.34 -14.38
N THR A 13 4.15 -0.70 -15.18
CA THR A 13 3.34 -1.92 -15.20
C THR A 13 3.28 -2.43 -13.77
N LYS A 14 2.13 -2.23 -13.10
CA LYS A 14 1.93 -2.71 -11.74
C LYS A 14 2.21 -4.22 -11.77
N PRO A 15 3.09 -4.74 -10.89
CA PRO A 15 3.34 -6.17 -10.86
C PRO A 15 1.99 -6.88 -10.76
N PRO A 16 1.78 -7.97 -11.52
CA PRO A 16 0.54 -8.72 -11.46
C PRO A 16 0.27 -9.04 -9.98
N ARG A 17 -1.00 -8.96 -9.56
CA ARG A 17 -1.38 -9.50 -8.25
C ARG A 17 -0.89 -10.93 -8.25
N ALA A 18 0.16 -11.22 -7.48
CA ALA A 18 0.70 -12.55 -7.39
C ALA A 18 -0.42 -13.47 -6.89
N ASP A 19 -0.65 -14.58 -7.59
CA ASP A 19 -1.55 -15.67 -7.20
C ASP A 19 -0.95 -16.49 -6.03
N GLY A 20 -0.13 -15.81 -5.19
CA GLY A 20 0.60 -16.40 -4.08
C GLY A 20 -0.31 -16.76 -2.91
N PRO A 21 0.24 -17.38 -1.84
CA PRO A 21 -0.51 -17.70 -0.62
C PRO A 21 -1.34 -16.50 -0.16
N PRO A 22 -2.48 -16.72 0.54
CA PRO A 22 -3.45 -15.67 0.83
C PRO A 22 -2.72 -14.40 1.31
N TYR A 23 -3.00 -13.29 0.65
CA TYR A 23 -2.52 -12.00 1.13
C TYR A 23 -3.08 -11.79 2.53
N ALA A 24 -2.27 -11.26 3.44
CA ALA A 24 -2.79 -10.91 4.75
C ALA A 24 -3.91 -9.87 4.59
N GLU A 25 -4.98 -9.99 5.37
CA GLU A 25 -6.04 -8.99 5.39
C GLU A 25 -5.66 -7.86 6.35
N CYS A 26 -5.82 -6.62 5.89
CA CYS A 26 -5.59 -5.45 6.74
C CYS A 26 -6.65 -5.38 7.85
N VAL A 27 -6.23 -5.26 9.11
CA VAL A 27 -7.16 -5.25 10.26
C VAL A 27 -8.05 -4.01 10.33
N LEU A 28 -7.69 -2.92 9.65
CA LEU A 28 -8.47 -1.68 9.62
C LEU A 28 -9.50 -1.65 8.49
N CYS A 29 -9.07 -2.04 7.27
CA CYS A 29 -9.90 -1.89 6.08
C CYS A 29 -10.39 -3.21 5.47
N GLN A 30 -9.97 -4.35 6.01
CA GLN A 30 -10.36 -5.71 5.57
C GLN A 30 -10.10 -5.94 4.08
N LYS A 31 -9.10 -5.25 3.51
CA LYS A 31 -8.66 -5.45 2.13
C LYS A 31 -7.41 -6.34 2.14
N PRO A 32 -7.24 -7.19 1.11
CA PRO A 32 -6.00 -7.92 0.92
C PRO A 32 -4.85 -6.92 0.78
N THR A 33 -3.81 -7.13 1.57
CA THR A 33 -2.57 -6.35 1.51
C THR A 33 -1.74 -6.78 0.30
N GLU A 34 -0.64 -6.08 0.04
CA GLU A 34 0.37 -6.55 -0.93
C GLU A 34 1.35 -7.57 -0.34
N TYR A 35 1.25 -7.81 0.98
CA TYR A 35 2.12 -8.72 1.71
C TYR A 35 1.49 -10.12 1.84
N PRO A 36 2.26 -11.20 1.62
CA PRO A 36 1.78 -12.55 1.86
C PRO A 36 1.55 -12.78 3.35
N GLU A 37 0.58 -13.61 3.74
CA GLU A 37 0.32 -13.98 5.14
C GLU A 37 1.54 -14.60 5.87
N SER A 38 2.50 -15.14 5.10
CA SER A 38 3.79 -15.63 5.61
C SER A 38 4.65 -14.51 6.26
N TYR A 39 4.40 -13.25 5.91
CA TYR A 39 5.09 -12.09 6.47
C TYR A 39 4.51 -11.76 7.86
N ARG A 40 4.95 -12.52 8.87
CA ARG A 40 4.53 -12.34 10.26
C ARG A 40 4.99 -10.99 10.81
N GLY A 41 4.03 -10.16 11.23
CA GLY A 41 4.29 -8.91 11.96
C GLY A 41 3.71 -7.64 11.32
N ILE A 42 3.27 -7.69 10.06
CA ILE A 42 2.59 -6.57 9.40
C ILE A 42 1.09 -6.87 9.31
N THR A 43 0.28 -6.18 10.11
CA THR A 43 -1.19 -6.31 10.13
C THR A 43 -1.91 -5.21 9.35
N LEU A 44 -1.17 -4.25 8.80
CA LEU A 44 -1.71 -3.09 8.10
C LEU A 44 -1.28 -3.10 6.63
N CYS A 45 -2.18 -2.64 5.75
CA CYS A 45 -1.78 -2.34 4.38
C CYS A 45 -0.92 -1.06 4.34
N PRO A 46 -0.04 -0.90 3.33
CA PRO A 46 0.87 0.25 3.25
C PRO A 46 0.17 1.61 3.27
N VAL A 47 -1.07 1.68 2.75
CA VAL A 47 -1.89 2.90 2.82
C VAL A 47 -2.28 3.22 4.27
N CYS A 48 -2.74 2.22 5.02
CA CYS A 48 -3.13 2.40 6.41
C CYS A 48 -1.92 2.71 7.31
N GLU A 49 -0.80 2.03 7.07
CA GLU A 49 0.46 2.30 7.79
C GLU A 49 0.90 3.76 7.61
N TRP A 50 0.89 4.27 6.37
CA TRP A 50 1.23 5.68 6.12
C TRP A 50 0.23 6.65 6.77
N GLN A 51 -1.06 6.32 6.78
CA GLN A 51 -2.06 7.16 7.45
C GLN A 51 -1.85 7.21 8.96
N GLU A 52 -1.52 6.10 9.61
CA GLU A 52 -1.23 6.08 11.05
C GLU A 52 0.03 6.88 11.39
N ALA A 53 1.08 6.74 10.58
CA ALA A 53 2.29 7.54 10.71
C ALA A 53 2.00 9.05 10.55
N GLN A 54 1.23 9.42 9.52
CA GLN A 54 0.84 10.81 9.28
C GLN A 54 -0.02 11.36 10.40
N ARG A 55 -1.00 10.60 10.91
CA ARG A 55 -1.85 11.03 12.04
C ARG A 55 -1.01 11.32 13.26
N THR A 56 -0.06 10.44 13.58
CA THR A 56 0.84 10.63 14.73
C THR A 56 1.75 11.85 14.53
N ALA A 57 2.20 12.10 13.30
CA ALA A 57 3.03 13.27 12.98
C ALA A 57 2.27 14.60 13.03
N CYS A 58 0.97 14.60 12.73
CA CYS A 58 0.15 15.82 12.59
C CYS A 58 -0.87 16.06 13.71
N SER A 59 -0.94 15.21 14.75
CA SER A 59 -1.87 15.35 15.88
C SER A 59 -1.32 16.20 17.03
N GLY A 60 -0.52 17.22 16.71
CA GLY A 60 0.09 18.15 17.67
C GLY A 60 -0.88 19.20 18.19
#